data_AF-A0A3D0M2A1-F1
#
_entry.id   AF-A0A3D0M2A1-F1
#
_cell.length_a   1.000
_cell.length_b   1.000
_cell.length_c   1.000
_cell.angle_alpha   90.00
_cell.angle_beta   90.00
_cell.angle_gamma   90.00
#
_symmetry.space_group_name_H-M   'P 1'
#
loop_
_entity.id
_entity.type
_entity.pdbx_description
1 polymer ?
#
loop_
_entity_poly.entity_id
_entity_poly.type
_entity_poly.pdbx_seq_one_letter_code
_entity_poly.pdbx_strand_id
1 'polypeptide(L)'
;MYEELIARKNSDGKSQSLRDHEKNVAEISASISHYPNTSILIACLHDLGKSSTAFQNYINNGDKRGSVIHAWQGAFLANELFLDNCAIGVLLKEIIGFCVTAHHNRFNDGVAPDGTTDYFDKYANTTDIKYSLDDIKGKVTKKVKAELQTLFDNAKLEIGDLLTKIKEVYQNKNSANFALGLFIKYLFSCLVDADRLDAYLFAINEAYSFQPTNWDALAGIFEDSISRFSNTTKMDIIRKSVSDKCKSAADRETGIYQLSVPTGGGKTLSSFRFALHHCKKHGKKRIIYV
;
A
#
# COMPACT_ATOMS: atom_id res chain seq x y z
N MET A 1 -12.81 -6.41 17.30
CA MET A 1 -13.02 -4.96 17.46
C MET A 1 -14.51 -4.65 17.50
N TYR A 2 -14.86 -3.54 18.14
CA TYR A 2 -16.21 -2.97 18.34
C TYR A 2 -17.21 -3.36 17.26
N GLU A 3 -18.21 -4.17 17.62
CA GLU A 3 -19.16 -4.71 16.62
C GLU A 3 -20.13 -3.65 16.07
N GLU A 4 -20.30 -2.52 16.77
CA GLU A 4 -21.32 -1.51 16.42
C GLU A 4 -20.76 -0.23 15.78
N LEU A 5 -19.44 -0.10 15.61
CA LEU A 5 -18.85 1.13 15.08
C LEU A 5 -18.82 1.15 13.56
N ILE A 6 -19.02 2.33 12.97
CA ILE A 6 -19.13 2.54 11.52
C ILE A 6 -17.82 3.08 10.97
N ALA A 7 -17.31 2.49 9.88
CA ALA A 7 -16.17 3.02 9.13
C ALA A 7 -16.57 3.99 8.01
N ARG A 8 -17.67 3.68 7.31
CA ARG A 8 -18.18 4.45 6.16
C ARG A 8 -19.65 4.13 5.90
N LYS A 9 -20.31 5.04 5.16
CA LYS A 9 -21.65 4.86 4.59
C LYS A 9 -21.58 5.03 3.07
N ASN A 10 -22.33 4.23 2.31
CA ASN A 10 -22.43 4.38 0.86
C ASN A 10 -23.56 5.35 0.46
N SER A 11 -23.74 5.60 -0.83
CA SER A 11 -24.77 6.49 -1.38
C SER A 11 -26.20 6.06 -1.03
N ASP A 12 -26.41 4.76 -0.78
CA ASP A 12 -27.71 4.19 -0.43
C ASP A 12 -27.98 4.20 1.07
N GLY A 13 -27.08 4.80 1.87
CA GLY A 13 -27.19 4.88 3.31
C GLY A 13 -26.83 3.59 4.06
N LYS A 14 -26.34 2.55 3.36
CA LYS A 14 -25.80 1.34 4.01
C LYS A 14 -24.49 1.68 4.71
N SER A 15 -24.29 1.11 5.90
CA SER A 15 -23.08 1.27 6.70
C SER A 15 -22.16 0.06 6.57
N GLN A 16 -20.86 0.30 6.45
CA GLN A 16 -19.82 -0.71 6.67
C GLN A 16 -19.33 -0.60 8.11
N SER A 17 -19.29 -1.73 8.83
CA SER A 17 -18.71 -1.75 10.17
C SER A 17 -17.20 -1.48 10.12
N LEU A 18 -16.66 -0.85 11.16
CA LEU A 18 -15.22 -0.61 11.29
C LEU A 18 -14.44 -1.93 11.34
N ARG A 19 -14.98 -2.93 12.02
CA ARG A 19 -14.40 -4.27 12.10
C ARG A 19 -14.29 -4.94 10.72
N ASP A 20 -15.36 -4.91 9.92
CA ASP A 20 -15.35 -5.53 8.60
C ASP A 20 -14.39 -4.79 7.67
N HIS A 21 -14.38 -3.46 7.75
CA HIS A 21 -13.44 -2.64 7.00
C HIS A 21 -11.99 -2.99 7.32
N GLU A 22 -11.59 -2.97 8.60
CA GLU A 22 -10.22 -3.30 9.01
C GLU A 22 -9.84 -4.74 8.63
N LYS A 23 -10.77 -5.68 8.77
CA LYS A 23 -10.57 -7.08 8.37
C LYS A 23 -10.33 -7.19 6.86
N ASN A 24 -11.18 -6.58 6.04
CA ASN A 24 -11.05 -6.62 4.59
C ASN A 24 -9.75 -5.95 4.13
N VAL A 25 -9.41 -4.78 4.68
CA VAL A 25 -8.14 -4.10 4.35
C VAL A 25 -6.94 -4.94 4.76
N ALA A 26 -6.99 -5.60 5.92
CA ALA A 26 -5.93 -6.51 6.33
C ALA A 26 -5.79 -7.71 5.38
N GLU A 27 -6.90 -8.34 4.97
CA GLU A 27 -6.90 -9.46 4.04
C GLU A 27 -6.36 -9.06 2.65
N ILE A 28 -6.82 -7.93 2.11
CA ILE A 28 -6.36 -7.41 0.80
C ILE A 28 -4.89 -7.02 0.87
N SER A 29 -4.49 -6.24 1.90
CA SER A 29 -3.10 -5.78 2.06
C SER A 29 -2.13 -6.95 2.22
N ALA A 30 -2.52 -7.98 2.98
CA ALA A 30 -1.73 -9.20 3.13
C ALA A 30 -1.58 -9.98 1.82
N SER A 31 -2.64 -10.07 1.01
CA SER A 31 -2.63 -10.86 -0.22
C SER A 31 -1.70 -10.28 -1.30
N ILE A 32 -1.51 -8.96 -1.31
CA ILE A 32 -0.63 -8.26 -2.24
C ILE A 32 0.79 -8.04 -1.68
N SER A 33 0.97 -8.23 -0.37
CA SER A 33 2.23 -8.02 0.35
C SER A 33 3.13 -9.27 0.38
N HIS A 34 4.44 -9.07 0.38
CA HIS A 34 5.42 -10.09 0.73
C HIS A 34 5.70 -10.17 2.24
N TYR A 35 5.07 -9.30 3.03
CA TYR A 35 5.24 -9.13 4.47
C TYR A 35 3.86 -9.10 5.15
N PRO A 36 3.13 -10.22 5.12
CA PRO A 36 1.72 -10.26 5.48
C PRO A 36 1.48 -9.85 6.94
N ASN A 37 2.33 -10.22 7.90
CA ASN A 37 2.11 -9.85 9.31
C ASN A 37 2.26 -8.33 9.50
N THR A 38 3.28 -7.75 8.88
CA THR A 38 3.52 -6.30 8.90
C THR A 38 2.36 -5.55 8.24
N SER A 39 1.89 -6.04 7.08
CA SER A 39 0.75 -5.46 6.37
C SER A 39 -0.57 -5.53 7.14
N ILE A 40 -0.86 -6.68 7.77
CA ILE A 40 -2.05 -6.87 8.63
C ILE A 40 -1.99 -5.92 9.82
N LEU A 41 -0.83 -5.84 10.49
CA LEU A 41 -0.67 -4.97 11.66
C LEU A 41 -0.93 -3.50 11.31
N ILE A 42 -0.36 -3.01 10.20
CA ILE A 42 -0.59 -1.64 9.72
C ILE A 42 -2.08 -1.44 9.38
N ALA A 43 -2.71 -2.39 8.69
CA ALA A 43 -4.13 -2.33 8.35
C ALA A 43 -5.04 -2.30 9.59
N CYS A 44 -4.77 -3.10 10.62
CA CYS A 44 -5.53 -3.10 11.87
C CYS A 44 -5.42 -1.77 12.65
N LEU A 45 -4.39 -0.97 12.38
CA LEU A 45 -4.14 0.29 13.09
C LEU A 45 -4.56 1.52 12.29
N HIS A 46 -4.63 1.43 10.96
CA HIS A 46 -4.69 2.62 10.11
C HIS A 46 -5.88 3.55 10.41
N ASP A 47 -7.06 2.97 10.60
CA ASP A 47 -8.32 3.69 10.76
C ASP A 47 -8.85 3.67 12.20
N LEU A 48 -8.01 3.28 13.17
CA LEU A 48 -8.43 3.13 14.56
C LEU A 48 -9.04 4.41 15.15
N GLY A 49 -8.63 5.58 14.66
CA GLY A 49 -9.21 6.87 15.07
C GLY A 49 -10.71 6.99 14.80
N LYS A 50 -11.25 6.21 13.86
CA LYS A 50 -12.70 6.15 13.59
C LYS A 50 -13.49 5.56 14.74
N SER A 51 -12.85 4.83 15.65
CA SER A 51 -13.51 4.32 16.85
C SER A 51 -13.83 5.39 17.89
N SER A 52 -13.30 6.61 17.75
CA SER A 52 -13.60 7.71 18.65
C SER A 52 -15.07 8.11 18.61
N THR A 53 -15.63 8.51 19.75
CA THR A 53 -16.99 9.00 19.89
C THR A 53 -17.21 10.25 19.03
N ALA A 54 -16.19 11.11 18.92
CA ALA A 54 -16.20 12.26 18.02
C ALA A 54 -16.39 11.85 16.55
N PHE A 55 -15.66 10.83 16.08
CA PHE A 55 -15.82 10.35 14.71
C PHE A 55 -17.16 9.64 14.47
N GLN A 56 -17.64 8.87 15.45
CA GLN A 56 -18.94 8.20 15.35
C GLN A 56 -20.12 9.19 15.34
N ASN A 57 -20.01 10.31 16.06
CA ASN A 57 -20.98 11.40 15.97
C ASN A 57 -20.90 12.08 14.59
N TYR A 58 -19.70 12.35 14.10
CA TYR A 58 -19.45 12.91 12.77
C TYR A 58 -20.10 12.09 11.65
N ILE A 59 -19.88 10.76 11.62
CA ILE A 59 -20.38 9.89 10.55
C ILE A 59 -21.90 9.66 10.62
N ASN A 60 -22.51 9.86 11.80
CA ASN A 60 -23.95 9.69 11.99
C ASN A 60 -24.74 10.97 11.71
N ASN A 61 -24.25 12.11 12.18
CA ASN A 61 -24.98 13.37 12.11
C ASN A 61 -24.61 14.19 10.87
N GLY A 62 -23.48 13.88 10.23
CA GLY A 62 -22.92 14.67 9.14
C GLY A 62 -22.26 15.95 9.64
N ASP A 63 -21.08 16.24 9.08
CA ASP A 63 -20.37 17.50 9.29
C ASP A 63 -19.47 17.76 8.07
N LYS A 64 -18.73 18.87 8.08
CA LYS A 64 -17.70 19.16 7.09
C LYS A 64 -16.68 18.01 7.03
N ARG A 65 -16.49 17.45 5.83
CA ARG A 65 -15.49 16.41 5.57
C ARG A 65 -14.12 16.83 6.10
N GLY A 66 -13.53 15.99 6.95
CA GLY A 66 -12.21 16.21 7.55
C GLY A 66 -12.21 17.10 8.80
N SER A 67 -13.38 17.42 9.37
CA SER A 67 -13.46 18.15 10.66
C SER A 67 -12.96 17.33 11.85
N VAL A 68 -13.01 16.00 11.77
CA VAL A 68 -12.49 15.07 12.79
C VAL A 68 -11.28 14.32 12.25
N ILE A 69 -10.17 14.37 12.98
CA ILE A 69 -8.94 13.66 12.65
C ILE A 69 -9.06 12.20 13.10
N HIS A 70 -8.73 11.25 12.22
CA HIS A 70 -8.75 9.82 12.57
C HIS A 70 -7.51 9.04 12.11
N ALA A 71 -6.56 9.69 11.43
CA ALA A 71 -5.46 8.99 10.77
C ALA A 71 -4.21 8.73 11.64
N TRP A 72 -4.13 9.30 12.84
CA TRP A 72 -2.89 9.28 13.64
C TRP A 72 -2.96 8.35 14.85
N GLN A 73 -4.17 8.05 15.31
CA GLN A 73 -4.40 7.40 16.58
C GLN A 73 -3.87 5.96 16.63
N GLY A 74 -3.86 5.26 15.49
CA GLY A 74 -3.21 3.95 15.38
C GLY A 74 -1.70 4.02 15.61
N ALA A 75 -1.03 5.05 15.10
CA ALA A 75 0.41 5.25 15.32
C ALA A 75 0.71 5.58 16.79
N PHE A 76 -0.10 6.42 17.42
CA PHE A 76 0.02 6.71 18.86
C PHE A 76 -0.19 5.47 19.70
N LEU A 77 -1.23 4.68 19.42
CA LEU A 77 -1.49 3.45 20.14
C LEU A 77 -0.33 2.46 19.97
N ALA A 78 0.20 2.29 18.76
CA ALA A 78 1.33 1.39 18.53
C ALA A 78 2.56 1.78 19.36
N ASN A 79 2.85 3.08 19.46
CA ASN A 79 3.99 3.57 20.24
C ASN A 79 3.83 3.31 21.74
N GLU A 80 2.62 3.45 22.28
CA GLU A 80 2.35 3.17 23.70
C GLU A 80 2.18 1.68 24.02
N LEU A 81 1.56 0.91 23.13
CA LEU A 81 1.24 -0.48 23.35
C LEU A 81 2.49 -1.37 23.27
N PHE A 82 3.36 -1.11 22.30
CA PHE A 82 4.54 -1.92 22.06
C PHE A 82 5.75 -1.32 22.77
N LEU A 83 5.98 -1.80 24.00
CA LEU A 83 7.09 -1.38 24.86
C LEU A 83 8.46 -1.90 24.44
N ASP A 84 8.54 -2.59 23.29
CA ASP A 84 9.79 -3.11 22.75
C ASP A 84 10.68 -1.95 22.27
N ASN A 85 11.88 -1.87 22.86
CA ASN A 85 12.89 -0.84 22.58
C ASN A 85 14.12 -1.42 21.87
N CYS A 86 14.06 -2.67 21.38
CA CYS A 86 15.11 -3.16 20.48
C CYS A 86 15.05 -2.41 19.14
N ALA A 87 16.17 -2.35 18.42
CA ALA A 87 16.27 -1.57 17.18
C ALA A 87 15.21 -1.96 16.14
N ILE A 88 14.86 -3.26 16.04
CA ILE A 88 13.83 -3.75 15.10
C ILE A 88 12.43 -3.31 15.57
N GLY A 89 12.16 -3.38 16.87
CA GLY A 89 10.89 -2.93 17.44
C GLY A 89 10.66 -1.44 17.26
N VAL A 90 11.70 -0.62 17.48
CA VAL A 90 11.68 0.82 17.22
C VAL A 90 11.41 1.09 15.74
N LEU A 91 12.17 0.47 14.83
CA LEU A 91 11.97 0.63 13.39
C LEU A 91 10.55 0.23 12.96
N LEU A 92 10.01 -0.88 13.48
CA LEU A 92 8.65 -1.30 13.15
C LEU A 92 7.60 -0.28 13.61
N LYS A 93 7.76 0.32 14.80
CA LYS A 93 6.89 1.42 15.26
C LYS A 93 6.99 2.65 14.33
N GLU A 94 8.19 2.99 13.86
CA GLU A 94 8.40 4.07 12.90
C GLU A 94 7.74 3.78 11.54
N ILE A 95 7.85 2.55 11.03
CA ILE A 95 7.19 2.08 9.80
C ILE A 95 5.67 2.21 9.92
N ILE A 96 5.11 1.76 11.05
CA ILE A 96 3.68 1.92 11.36
C ILE A 96 3.32 3.40 11.35
N GLY A 97 4.10 4.24 12.04
CA GLY A 97 3.89 5.68 12.10
C GLY A 97 3.84 6.32 10.71
N PHE A 98 4.79 6.01 9.84
CA PHE A 98 4.79 6.49 8.45
C PHE A 98 3.54 6.06 7.67
N CYS A 99 3.24 4.76 7.68
CA CYS A 99 2.15 4.23 6.84
C CYS A 99 0.78 4.69 7.34
N VAL A 100 0.55 4.61 8.65
CA VAL A 100 -0.72 4.96 9.28
C VAL A 100 -0.98 6.46 9.16
N THR A 101 -0.04 7.33 9.53
CA THR A 101 -0.33 8.78 9.52
C THR A 101 -0.49 9.39 8.12
N ALA A 102 0.04 8.71 7.10
CA ALA A 102 -0.02 9.15 5.71
C ALA A 102 -1.17 8.56 4.91
N HIS A 103 -1.99 7.63 5.42
CA HIS A 103 -2.94 6.86 4.58
C HIS A 103 -4.03 7.71 3.88
N HIS A 104 -4.28 8.93 4.37
CA HIS A 104 -5.13 9.93 3.68
C HIS A 104 -4.36 11.13 3.12
N ASN A 105 -3.05 11.18 3.32
CA ASN A 105 -2.18 12.31 3.01
C ASN A 105 -1.06 11.90 2.05
N ARG A 106 -0.08 12.78 1.88
CA ARG A 106 1.17 12.45 1.18
C ARG A 106 2.11 11.77 2.17
N PHE A 107 2.90 10.84 1.64
CA PHE A 107 3.97 10.19 2.39
C PHE A 107 5.04 11.23 2.75
N ASN A 108 5.35 11.37 4.05
CA ASN A 108 6.34 12.34 4.52
C ASN A 108 7.76 11.80 4.37
N ASP A 109 8.73 12.70 4.19
CA ASP A 109 10.15 12.33 4.03
C ASP A 109 10.83 11.94 5.36
N GLY A 110 10.17 12.13 6.51
CA GLY A 110 10.73 11.80 7.82
C GLY A 110 11.80 12.77 8.33
N VAL A 111 12.11 13.78 7.54
CA VAL A 111 13.06 14.85 7.83
C VAL A 111 12.47 16.16 7.32
N ALA A 112 12.60 17.23 8.09
CA ALA A 112 12.18 18.55 7.66
C ALA A 112 13.18 19.13 6.63
N PRO A 113 12.76 20.10 5.78
CA PRO A 113 13.66 20.71 4.79
C PRO A 113 14.93 21.34 5.37
N ASP A 114 14.91 21.71 6.65
CA ASP A 114 16.05 22.26 7.40
C ASP A 114 16.98 21.18 8.00
N GLY A 115 16.67 19.89 7.79
CA GLY A 115 17.43 18.76 8.31
C GLY A 115 16.98 18.24 9.67
N THR A 116 15.94 18.81 10.27
CA THR A 116 15.43 18.35 11.58
C THR A 116 14.79 16.95 11.47
N THR A 117 15.13 16.07 12.41
CA THR A 117 14.73 14.64 12.42
C THR A 117 13.75 14.29 13.55
N ASP A 118 13.07 15.27 14.14
CA ASP A 118 12.07 15.11 15.20
C ASP A 118 10.72 14.59 14.69
N TYR A 119 10.66 14.10 13.44
CA TYR A 119 9.44 13.64 12.79
C TYR A 119 8.70 12.57 13.62
N PHE A 120 9.40 11.77 14.42
CA PHE A 120 8.78 10.74 15.26
C PHE A 120 8.35 11.24 16.64
N ASP A 121 8.86 12.40 17.09
CA ASP A 121 8.54 12.96 18.41
C ASP A 121 7.07 13.37 18.51
N LYS A 122 6.46 13.71 17.37
CA LYS A 122 5.01 13.94 17.28
C LYS A 122 4.17 12.73 17.69
N TYR A 123 4.71 11.51 17.65
CA TYR A 123 4.02 10.30 18.12
C TYR A 123 4.04 10.14 19.64
N ALA A 124 4.79 10.99 20.35
CA ALA A 124 4.71 11.12 21.80
C ALA A 124 3.67 12.15 22.26
N ASN A 125 3.10 12.95 21.35
CA ASN A 125 2.06 13.94 21.68
C ASN A 125 0.68 13.27 21.79
N THR A 126 0.49 12.46 22.83
CA THR A 126 -0.70 11.63 23.05
C THR A 126 -1.79 12.32 23.87
N THR A 127 -1.53 13.53 24.36
CA THR A 127 -2.43 14.28 25.26
C THR A 127 -3.28 15.35 24.55
N ASP A 128 -3.04 15.62 23.27
CA ASP A 128 -3.85 16.58 22.51
C ASP A 128 -5.28 16.04 22.31
N ILE A 129 -6.25 16.79 22.86
CA ILE A 129 -7.67 16.41 22.92
C ILE A 129 -8.27 16.15 21.53
N LYS A 130 -7.74 16.78 20.47
CA LYS A 130 -8.26 16.61 19.10
C LYS A 130 -8.15 15.17 18.59
N TYR A 131 -7.27 14.36 19.17
CA TYR A 131 -7.08 12.97 18.79
C TYR A 131 -8.01 12.00 19.52
N SER A 132 -8.65 12.43 20.63
CA SER A 132 -9.56 11.59 21.43
C SER A 132 -8.95 10.24 21.83
N LEU A 133 -7.65 10.22 22.17
CA LEU A 133 -6.91 8.98 22.32
C LEU A 133 -7.38 8.14 23.53
N ASP A 134 -7.71 8.77 24.65
CA ASP A 134 -8.18 8.05 25.85
C ASP A 134 -9.52 7.33 25.62
N ASP A 135 -10.42 7.96 24.87
CA ASP A 135 -11.69 7.36 24.45
C ASP A 135 -11.45 6.11 23.59
N ILE A 136 -10.52 6.19 22.64
CA ILE A 136 -10.11 5.04 21.80
C ILE A 136 -9.45 3.96 22.66
N LYS A 137 -8.56 4.32 23.59
CA LYS A 137 -7.87 3.36 24.47
C LYS A 137 -8.83 2.59 25.37
N GLY A 138 -9.83 3.27 25.95
CA GLY A 138 -10.84 2.65 26.81
C GLY A 138 -11.68 1.61 26.07
N LYS A 139 -11.80 1.79 24.76
CA LYS A 139 -12.44 0.89 23.82
C LYS A 139 -11.53 -0.34 23.52
N VAL A 140 -10.20 -0.19 23.41
CA VAL A 140 -9.34 -1.31 22.97
C VAL A 140 -9.22 -2.38 24.07
N THR A 141 -9.94 -3.50 23.88
CA THR A 141 -10.00 -4.60 24.85
C THR A 141 -8.64 -5.29 25.06
N LYS A 142 -8.47 -5.97 26.21
CA LYS A 142 -7.29 -6.79 26.50
C LYS A 142 -7.02 -7.86 25.43
N LYS A 143 -8.08 -8.47 24.88
CA LYS A 143 -7.98 -9.46 23.80
C LYS A 143 -7.36 -8.84 22.54
N VAL A 144 -7.87 -7.69 22.09
CA VAL A 144 -7.34 -6.99 20.92
C VAL A 144 -5.89 -6.55 21.14
N LYS A 145 -5.55 -6.07 22.35
CA LYS A 145 -4.15 -5.75 22.69
C LYS A 145 -3.22 -6.96 22.56
N ALA A 146 -3.65 -8.14 23.02
CA ALA A 146 -2.87 -9.36 22.89
C ALA A 146 -2.72 -9.80 21.42
N GLU A 147 -3.79 -9.73 20.62
CA GLU A 147 -3.76 -10.02 19.18
C GLU A 147 -2.79 -9.10 18.43
N LEU A 148 -2.84 -7.79 18.71
CA LEU A 148 -1.92 -6.80 18.14
C LEU A 148 -0.47 -7.05 18.57
N GLN A 149 -0.24 -7.46 19.83
CA GLN A 149 1.10 -7.81 20.31
C GLN A 149 1.67 -9.03 19.58
N THR A 150 0.87 -10.08 19.39
CA THR A 150 1.28 -11.26 18.60
C THR A 150 1.62 -10.88 17.15
N LEU A 151 0.80 -10.03 16.51
CA LEU A 151 1.09 -9.52 15.18
C LEU A 151 2.39 -8.70 15.13
N PHE A 152 2.63 -7.85 16.13
CA PHE A 152 3.86 -7.07 16.25
C PHE A 152 5.09 -7.96 16.40
N ASP A 153 5.01 -9.02 17.21
CA ASP A 153 6.11 -9.96 17.38
C ASP A 153 6.44 -10.72 16.09
N ASN A 154 5.42 -11.15 15.34
CA ASN A 154 5.61 -11.78 14.03
C ASN A 154 6.15 -10.80 12.99
N ALA A 155 5.66 -9.56 12.97
CA ALA A 155 6.14 -8.52 12.07
C ALA A 155 7.62 -8.16 12.37
N LYS A 156 8.07 -8.20 13.62
CA LYS A 156 9.50 -8.02 13.93
C LYS A 156 10.38 -9.07 13.26
N LEU A 157 9.93 -10.33 13.17
CA LEU A 157 10.67 -11.39 12.48
C LEU A 157 10.79 -11.06 10.99
N GLU A 158 9.69 -10.66 10.35
CA GLU A 158 9.66 -10.21 8.95
C GLU A 158 10.62 -9.03 8.68
N ILE A 159 10.64 -8.02 9.56
CA ILE A 159 11.54 -6.88 9.45
C ILE A 159 13.00 -7.30 9.69
N GLY A 160 13.26 -8.17 10.66
CA GLY A 160 14.59 -8.72 10.92
C GLY A 160 15.17 -9.43 9.70
N ASP A 161 14.40 -10.32 9.08
CA ASP A 161 14.79 -11.04 7.86
C ASP A 161 15.06 -10.09 6.69
N LEU A 162 14.23 -9.05 6.54
CA LEU A 162 14.45 -8.02 5.52
C LEU A 162 15.76 -7.27 5.75
N LEU A 163 16.03 -6.84 6.98
CA LEU A 163 17.26 -6.11 7.30
C LEU A 163 18.50 -6.95 7.05
N THR A 164 18.44 -8.26 7.31
CA THR A 164 19.51 -9.21 6.95
C THR A 164 19.73 -9.23 5.44
N LYS A 165 18.66 -9.40 4.66
CA LYS A 165 18.73 -9.40 3.18
C LYS A 165 19.26 -8.08 2.61
N ILE A 166 18.84 -6.94 3.17
CA ILE A 166 19.33 -5.62 2.74
C ILE A 166 20.85 -5.52 2.98
N LYS A 167 21.35 -5.99 4.12
CA LYS A 167 22.79 -5.98 4.43
C LYS A 167 23.59 -6.90 3.51
N GLU A 168 23.02 -8.04 3.11
CA GLU A 168 23.66 -8.97 2.18
C GLU A 168 23.76 -8.41 0.75
N VAL A 169 22.70 -7.74 0.29
CA VAL A 169 22.61 -7.20 -1.07
C VAL A 169 23.34 -5.86 -1.23
N TYR A 170 23.21 -4.96 -0.26
CA TYR A 170 23.70 -3.59 -0.35
C TYR A 170 24.93 -3.36 0.54
N GLN A 171 26.08 -3.19 -0.12
CA GLN A 171 27.38 -3.05 0.54
C GLN A 171 27.63 -1.68 1.20
N ASN A 172 26.85 -0.65 0.84
CA ASN A 172 26.98 0.70 1.43
C ASN A 172 25.70 1.15 2.13
N LYS A 173 25.88 1.94 3.19
CA LYS A 173 24.80 2.43 4.06
C LYS A 173 23.74 3.23 3.30
N ASN A 174 24.14 4.06 2.33
CA ASN A 174 23.20 4.90 1.58
C ASN A 174 22.24 4.05 0.74
N SER A 175 22.75 3.01 0.07
CA SER A 175 21.93 2.11 -0.74
C SER A 175 21.04 1.23 0.14
N ALA A 176 21.54 0.78 1.29
CA ALA A 176 20.75 0.05 2.27
C ALA A 176 19.59 0.90 2.82
N ASN A 177 19.86 2.16 3.18
CA ASN A 177 18.84 3.10 3.65
C ASN A 177 17.82 3.43 2.56
N PHE A 178 18.27 3.58 1.31
CA PHE A 178 17.38 3.79 0.16
C PHE A 178 16.45 2.58 -0.05
N ALA A 179 16.98 1.36 0.02
CA ALA A 179 16.20 0.13 -0.06
C ALA A 179 15.16 0.03 1.08
N LEU A 180 15.56 0.40 2.30
CA LEU A 180 14.63 0.50 3.43
C LEU A 180 13.52 1.52 3.15
N GLY A 181 13.85 2.72 2.66
CA GLY A 181 12.85 3.73 2.29
C GLY A 181 11.87 3.24 1.20
N LEU A 182 12.36 2.52 0.20
CA LEU A 182 11.51 1.87 -0.82
C LEU A 182 10.58 0.82 -0.21
N PHE A 183 11.07 0.06 0.76
CA PHE A 183 10.26 -0.92 1.47
C PHE A 183 9.11 -0.27 2.25
N ILE A 184 9.35 0.85 2.95
CA ILE A 184 8.27 1.56 3.65
C ILE A 184 7.24 2.10 2.65
N LYS A 185 7.69 2.66 1.51
CA LYS A 185 6.79 3.08 0.42
C LYS A 185 5.98 1.92 -0.16
N TYR A 186 6.57 0.73 -0.24
CA TYR A 186 5.89 -0.48 -0.67
C TYR A 186 4.76 -0.88 0.30
N LEU A 187 5.03 -0.92 1.61
CA LEU A 187 4.00 -1.20 2.63
C LEU A 187 2.89 -0.15 2.61
N PHE A 188 3.25 1.12 2.51
CA PHE A 188 2.29 2.22 2.35
C PHE A 188 1.42 2.04 1.11
N SER A 189 2.01 1.67 -0.04
CA SER A 189 1.26 1.40 -1.26
C SER A 189 0.29 0.23 -1.09
N CYS A 190 0.69 -0.83 -0.37
CA CYS A 190 -0.20 -1.96 -0.10
C CYS A 190 -1.41 -1.52 0.76
N LEU A 191 -1.17 -0.72 1.80
CA LEU A 191 -2.23 -0.17 2.64
C LEU A 191 -3.22 0.69 1.85
N VAL A 192 -2.71 1.67 1.09
CA VAL A 192 -3.55 2.61 0.34
C VAL A 192 -4.35 1.91 -0.75
N ASP A 193 -3.74 0.94 -1.44
CA ASP A 193 -4.45 0.13 -2.44
C ASP A 193 -5.58 -0.68 -1.80
N ALA A 194 -5.29 -1.35 -0.67
CA ALA A 194 -6.27 -2.14 0.07
C ALA A 194 -7.44 -1.31 0.62
N ASP A 195 -7.18 -0.16 1.26
CA ASP A 195 -8.23 0.74 1.78
C ASP A 195 -9.16 1.24 0.67
N ARG A 196 -8.57 1.68 -0.45
CA ARG A 196 -9.34 2.16 -1.61
C ARG A 196 -10.13 1.05 -2.27
N LEU A 197 -9.55 -0.14 -2.42
CA LEU A 197 -10.23 -1.27 -3.03
C LEU A 197 -11.41 -1.73 -2.17
N ASP A 198 -11.24 -1.83 -0.84
CA ASP A 198 -12.34 -2.13 0.06
C ASP A 198 -13.45 -1.06 -0.02
N ALA A 199 -13.09 0.22 -0.09
CA ALA A 199 -14.06 1.32 -0.24
C ALA A 199 -14.87 1.19 -1.53
N TYR A 200 -14.19 0.87 -2.63
CA TYR A 200 -14.80 0.64 -3.92
C TYR A 200 -15.74 -0.57 -3.90
N LEU A 201 -15.27 -1.72 -3.41
CA LEU A 201 -16.04 -2.96 -3.33
C LEU A 201 -17.30 -2.78 -2.47
N PHE A 202 -17.17 -2.10 -1.33
CA PHE A 202 -18.32 -1.74 -0.51
C PHE A 202 -19.32 -0.85 -1.25
N ALA A 203 -18.83 0.14 -2.02
CA ALA A 203 -19.70 1.03 -2.79
C ALA A 203 -20.50 0.30 -3.87
N ILE A 204 -19.93 -0.72 -4.50
CA ILE A 204 -20.61 -1.53 -5.54
C ILE A 204 -21.26 -2.81 -4.99
N ASN A 205 -21.22 -3.02 -3.66
CA ASN A 205 -21.76 -4.20 -2.98
C ASN A 205 -21.16 -5.53 -3.50
N GLU A 206 -19.85 -5.53 -3.72
CA GLU A 206 -19.07 -6.73 -4.06
C GLU A 206 -18.13 -7.11 -2.91
N ALA A 207 -17.79 -8.40 -2.82
CA ALA A 207 -16.80 -8.89 -1.89
C ALA A 207 -15.42 -8.95 -2.58
N TYR A 208 -14.36 -8.77 -1.79
CA TYR A 208 -13.01 -8.98 -2.32
C TYR A 208 -12.84 -10.43 -2.79
N SER A 209 -12.38 -10.58 -4.02
CA SER A 209 -11.99 -11.86 -4.58
C SER A 209 -10.62 -11.70 -5.21
N PHE A 210 -9.64 -12.45 -4.71
CA PHE A 210 -8.35 -12.51 -5.37
C PHE A 210 -8.52 -13.22 -6.71
N GLN A 211 -8.35 -12.48 -7.80
CA GLN A 211 -8.37 -13.00 -9.15
C GLN A 211 -6.97 -12.88 -9.75
N PRO A 212 -6.38 -13.97 -10.26
CA PRO A 212 -5.14 -13.89 -11.02
C PRO A 212 -5.28 -12.91 -12.18
N THR A 213 -4.21 -12.19 -12.51
CA THR A 213 -4.21 -11.27 -13.64
C THR A 213 -4.54 -12.02 -14.93
N ASN A 214 -5.63 -11.65 -15.59
CA ASN A 214 -6.00 -12.18 -16.89
C ASN A 214 -5.16 -11.52 -17.99
N TRP A 215 -3.95 -12.03 -18.20
CA TRP A 215 -3.04 -11.50 -19.22
C TRP A 215 -3.58 -11.62 -20.64
N ASP A 216 -4.43 -12.61 -20.93
CA ASP A 216 -5.09 -12.74 -22.23
C ASP A 216 -6.00 -11.55 -22.52
N ALA A 217 -6.87 -11.20 -21.56
CA ALA A 217 -7.75 -10.04 -21.68
C ALA A 217 -6.96 -8.73 -21.79
N LEU A 218 -5.96 -8.52 -20.93
CA LEU A 218 -5.14 -7.30 -20.94
C LEU A 218 -4.32 -7.16 -22.24
N ALA A 219 -3.73 -8.27 -22.72
CA ALA A 219 -3.02 -8.28 -23.99
C ALA A 219 -4.00 -8.01 -25.15
N GLY A 220 -5.20 -8.58 -25.14
CA GLY A 220 -6.24 -8.32 -26.14
C GLY A 220 -6.63 -6.85 -26.21
N ILE A 221 -6.98 -6.24 -25.08
CA ILE A 221 -7.32 -4.81 -24.98
C ILE A 221 -6.17 -3.94 -25.52
N PHE A 222 -4.93 -4.28 -25.17
CA PHE A 222 -3.76 -3.55 -25.63
C PHE A 222 -3.55 -3.69 -27.14
N GLU A 223 -3.61 -4.91 -27.69
CA GLU A 223 -3.49 -5.17 -29.12
C GLU A 223 -4.57 -4.42 -29.93
N ASP A 224 -5.80 -4.44 -29.45
CA ASP A 224 -6.92 -3.70 -30.05
C ASP A 224 -6.63 -2.19 -30.06
N SER A 225 -6.09 -1.64 -28.97
CA SER A 225 -5.72 -0.23 -28.88
C SER A 225 -4.64 0.15 -29.90
N ILE A 226 -3.55 -0.61 -29.99
CA ILE A 226 -2.44 -0.28 -30.91
C ILE A 226 -2.78 -0.57 -32.38
N SER A 227 -3.76 -1.45 -32.65
CA SER A 227 -4.22 -1.76 -34.02
C SER A 227 -4.83 -0.53 -34.73
N ARG A 228 -5.31 0.44 -33.95
CA ARG A 228 -5.94 1.68 -34.44
C ARG A 228 -4.95 2.76 -34.83
N PHE A 229 -3.65 2.56 -34.59
CA PHE A 229 -2.64 3.54 -34.96
C PHE A 229 -2.47 3.61 -36.49
N SER A 230 -2.22 4.82 -37.00
CA SER A 230 -1.91 5.02 -38.42
C SER A 230 -0.65 4.24 -38.80
N ASN A 231 -0.63 3.73 -40.03
CA ASN A 231 0.54 3.05 -40.61
C ASN A 231 0.88 3.64 -41.98
N THR A 232 0.82 4.97 -42.08
CA THR A 232 0.90 5.69 -43.36
C THR A 232 2.26 6.37 -43.55
N THR A 233 2.88 6.85 -42.48
CA THR A 233 4.18 7.52 -42.56
C THR A 233 5.33 6.53 -42.42
N LYS A 234 6.53 6.90 -42.93
CA LYS A 234 7.75 6.12 -42.70
C LYS A 234 8.02 5.88 -41.21
N MET A 235 7.70 6.87 -40.36
CA MET A 235 7.89 6.77 -38.92
C MET A 235 6.93 5.77 -38.29
N ASP A 236 5.68 5.74 -38.74
CA ASP A 236 4.68 4.79 -38.25
C ASP A 236 5.06 3.35 -38.59
N ILE A 237 5.54 3.12 -39.82
CA ILE A 237 6.03 1.81 -40.27
C ILE A 237 7.21 1.34 -39.40
N ILE A 238 8.14 2.24 -39.07
CA ILE A 238 9.26 1.93 -38.16
C ILE A 238 8.76 1.59 -36.76
N ARG A 239 7.85 2.40 -36.19
CA ARG A 239 7.26 2.15 -34.87
C ARG A 239 6.53 0.82 -34.81
N LYS A 240 5.75 0.49 -35.84
CA LYS A 240 5.08 -0.80 -35.99
C LYS A 240 6.10 -1.93 -36.02
N SER A 241 7.15 -1.80 -36.83
CA SER A 241 8.23 -2.80 -36.90
C SER A 241 8.91 -3.03 -35.55
N VAL A 242 9.22 -1.97 -34.80
CA VAL A 242 9.78 -2.07 -33.44
C VAL A 242 8.81 -2.79 -32.51
N SER A 243 7.53 -2.39 -32.52
CA SER A 243 6.49 -3.01 -31.70
C SER A 243 6.32 -4.50 -31.98
N ASP A 244 6.29 -4.89 -33.26
CA ASP A 244 6.16 -6.28 -33.68
C ASP A 244 7.39 -7.11 -33.26
N LYS A 245 8.61 -6.56 -33.37
CA LYS A 245 9.82 -7.21 -32.85
C LYS A 245 9.77 -7.40 -31.33
N CYS A 246 9.27 -6.42 -30.59
CA CYS A 246 9.08 -6.54 -29.14
C CYS A 246 8.06 -7.61 -28.78
N LYS A 247 6.94 -7.72 -29.52
CA LYS A 247 5.97 -8.81 -29.35
C LYS A 247 6.62 -10.18 -29.58
N SER A 248 7.35 -10.37 -30.68
CA SER A 248 8.04 -11.64 -30.95
C SER A 248 9.12 -11.97 -29.94
N ALA A 249 9.83 -10.96 -29.42
CA ALA A 249 10.84 -11.17 -28.39
C ALA A 249 10.25 -11.64 -27.05
N ALA A 250 8.94 -11.45 -26.82
CA ALA A 250 8.26 -11.84 -25.59
C ALA A 250 8.26 -13.36 -25.35
N ASP A 251 8.45 -14.16 -26.40
CA ASP A 251 8.56 -15.63 -26.31
C ASP A 251 9.93 -16.13 -25.81
N ARG A 252 10.93 -15.23 -25.72
CA ARG A 252 12.26 -15.59 -25.20
C ARG A 252 12.18 -15.91 -23.72
N GLU A 253 13.18 -16.64 -23.21
CA GLU A 253 13.27 -16.99 -21.79
C GLU A 253 13.28 -15.76 -20.86
N THR A 254 13.03 -15.98 -19.57
CA THR A 254 13.12 -14.89 -18.59
C THR A 254 14.57 -14.44 -18.43
N GLY A 255 14.82 -13.14 -18.62
CA GLY A 255 16.17 -12.58 -18.53
C GLY A 255 16.17 -11.06 -18.64
N ILE A 256 17.38 -10.50 -18.78
CA ILE A 256 17.60 -9.06 -18.95
C ILE A 256 17.75 -8.76 -20.43
N TYR A 257 16.94 -7.83 -20.93
CA TYR A 257 16.93 -7.43 -22.34
C TYR A 257 17.15 -5.93 -22.48
N GLN A 258 17.91 -5.54 -23.50
CA GLN A 258 18.12 -4.15 -23.86
C GLN A 258 17.29 -3.79 -25.10
N LEU A 259 16.47 -2.73 -24.99
CA LEU A 259 15.71 -2.17 -26.11
C LEU A 259 16.40 -0.90 -26.64
N SER A 260 17.22 -1.05 -27.67
CA SER A 260 17.93 0.06 -28.32
C SER A 260 17.07 0.71 -29.41
N VAL A 261 16.31 1.74 -29.03
CA VAL A 261 15.42 2.48 -29.95
C VAL A 261 15.58 3.98 -29.70
N PRO A 262 15.73 4.82 -30.73
CA PRO A 262 15.87 6.28 -30.56
C PRO A 262 14.61 6.92 -29.97
N THR A 263 14.71 8.17 -29.53
CA THR A 263 13.55 8.96 -29.08
C THR A 263 12.53 9.07 -30.21
N GLY A 264 11.25 8.99 -29.86
CA GLY A 264 10.15 8.96 -30.85
C GLY A 264 9.92 7.60 -31.52
N GLY A 265 10.79 6.59 -31.33
CA GLY A 265 10.63 5.26 -31.93
C GLY A 265 9.63 4.32 -31.26
N GLY A 266 8.81 4.81 -30.32
CA GLY A 266 7.74 4.01 -29.70
C GLY A 266 8.19 3.05 -28.58
N LYS A 267 9.28 3.37 -27.87
CA LYS A 267 9.85 2.55 -26.78
C LYS A 267 8.80 2.11 -25.76
N THR A 268 8.04 3.05 -25.21
CA THR A 268 7.10 2.79 -24.11
C THR A 268 6.05 1.74 -24.47
N LEU A 269 5.33 1.94 -25.58
CA LEU A 269 4.30 0.99 -26.00
C LEU A 269 4.90 -0.34 -26.48
N SER A 270 6.09 -0.31 -27.09
CA SER A 270 6.75 -1.54 -27.55
C SER A 270 7.26 -2.39 -26.39
N SER A 271 7.89 -1.79 -25.37
CA SER A 271 8.32 -2.51 -24.17
C SER A 271 7.14 -3.00 -23.34
N PHE A 272 6.04 -2.24 -23.28
CA PHE A 272 4.82 -2.69 -22.61
C PHE A 272 4.15 -3.85 -23.35
N ARG A 273 4.13 -3.82 -24.70
CA ARG A 273 3.69 -4.95 -25.53
C ARG A 273 4.51 -6.20 -25.24
N PHE A 274 5.85 -6.09 -25.20
CA PHE A 274 6.72 -7.18 -24.78
C PHE A 274 6.31 -7.70 -23.40
N ALA A 275 6.15 -6.81 -22.42
CA ALA A 275 5.84 -7.20 -21.05
C ALA A 275 4.51 -7.96 -20.94
N LEU A 276 3.44 -7.50 -21.60
CA LEU A 276 2.13 -8.18 -21.59
C LEU A 276 2.21 -9.59 -22.17
N HIS A 277 2.82 -9.74 -23.35
CA HIS A 277 2.96 -11.05 -24.00
C HIS A 277 3.91 -11.97 -23.23
N HIS A 278 4.96 -11.42 -22.62
CA HIS A 278 5.92 -12.19 -21.82
C HIS A 278 5.26 -12.67 -20.51
N CYS A 279 4.43 -11.82 -19.90
CA CYS A 279 3.65 -12.20 -18.73
C CYS A 279 2.66 -13.32 -19.04
N LYS A 280 1.94 -13.20 -20.15
CA LYS A 280 1.05 -14.25 -20.67
C LYS A 280 1.80 -15.56 -20.91
N LYS A 281 2.92 -15.51 -21.63
CA LYS A 281 3.71 -16.69 -22.05
C LYS A 281 4.32 -17.44 -20.87
N HIS A 282 4.87 -16.71 -19.89
CA HIS A 282 5.65 -17.29 -18.80
C HIS A 282 4.94 -17.25 -17.44
N GLY A 283 3.63 -16.95 -17.42
CA GLY A 283 2.83 -16.91 -16.19
C GLY A 283 3.39 -15.93 -15.16
N LYS A 284 3.89 -14.77 -15.58
CA LYS A 284 4.41 -13.76 -14.64
C LYS A 284 3.27 -13.14 -13.85
N LYS A 285 3.55 -12.70 -12.63
CA LYS A 285 2.51 -12.16 -11.73
C LYS A 285 2.26 -10.68 -11.92
N ARG A 286 3.28 -9.90 -12.30
CA ARG A 286 3.26 -8.42 -12.28
C ARG A 286 4.15 -7.83 -13.37
N ILE A 287 3.80 -6.62 -13.80
CA ILE A 287 4.67 -5.74 -14.59
C ILE A 287 5.07 -4.58 -13.68
N ILE A 288 6.37 -4.32 -13.54
CA ILE A 288 6.91 -3.18 -12.81
C ILE A 288 7.56 -2.26 -13.85
N TYR A 289 7.06 -1.03 -13.95
CA TYR A 289 7.62 0.00 -14.82
C TYR A 289 8.30 1.05 -13.94
N VAL A 290 9.61 1.22 -14.10
CA VAL A 290 10.48 2.12 -13.31
C VAL A 290 10.97 3.26 -14.18
#